data_AF-A0A9X3WM43-F1
#
_entry.id   AF-A0A9X3WM43-F1
#
_cell.length_a   1.000
_cell.length_b   1.000
_cell.length_c   1.000
_cell.angle_alpha   90.00
_cell.angle_beta   90.00
_cell.angle_gamma   90.00
#
_symmetry.space_group_name_H-M   'P 1'
#
loop_
_entity.id
_entity.type
_entity.pdbx_description
1 polymer ?
#
loop_
_entity_poly.entity_id
_entity_poly.type
_entity_poly.pdbx_seq_one_letter_code
_entity_poly.pdbx_strand_id
1 'polypeptide(L)' 'MSNNVDKVIEALRIQMYNAYLENPNSKEVIEISQKLDEYILLAMKN' A
#
# COMPACT_ATOMS: atom_id res chain seq x y z
N MET A 1 6.29 12.91 -13.43
CA MET A 1 6.81 12.02 -12.36
C MET A 1 5.71 11.33 -11.53
N SER A 2 4.41 11.69 -11.63
CA SER A 2 3.35 11.05 -10.83
C SER A 2 3.10 9.56 -11.16
N ASN A 3 3.31 9.16 -12.43
CA ASN A 3 2.91 7.84 -12.93
C ASN A 3 3.67 6.64 -12.31
N ASN A 4 4.74 6.85 -11.55
CA ASN A 4 5.45 5.77 -10.84
C ASN A 4 4.92 5.57 -9.42
N VAL A 5 4.53 6.63 -8.72
CA VAL A 5 4.00 6.54 -7.35
C VAL A 5 2.63 5.86 -7.36
N ASP A 6 1.77 6.23 -8.31
CA ASP A 6 0.43 5.64 -8.45
C ASP A 6 0.49 4.13 -8.71
N LYS A 7 1.47 3.67 -9.50
CA LYS A 7 1.69 2.22 -9.75
C LYS A 7 2.14 1.47 -8.51
N VAL A 8 2.96 2.10 -7.67
CA VAL A 8 3.41 1.50 -6.41
C VAL A 8 2.24 1.40 -5.44
N ILE A 9 1.41 2.43 -5.34
CA ILE A 9 0.19 2.41 -4.51
C ILE A 9 -0.73 1.27 -4.95
N GLU A 10 -0.97 1.12 -6.25
CA GLU A 10 -1.86 0.07 -6.75
C GLU A 10 -1.29 -1.34 -6.50
N ALA A 11 0.01 -1.53 -6.68
CA ALA A 11 0.68 -2.79 -6.35
C ALA A 11 0.55 -3.13 -4.86
N LEU A 12 0.72 -2.16 -3.97
CA LEU A 12 0.57 -2.35 -2.53
C LEU A 12 -0.89 -2.64 -2.13
N ARG A 13 -1.89 -2.04 -2.79
CA ARG A 13 -3.31 -2.35 -2.56
C ARG A 13 -3.63 -3.81 -2.87
N ILE A 14 -3.12 -4.32 -3.99
CA ILE A 14 -3.30 -5.72 -4.37
C ILE A 14 -2.63 -6.65 -3.34
N GLN A 15 -1.42 -6.32 -2.91
CA GLN A 15 -0.72 -7.10 -1.87
C GLN A 15 -1.50 -7.10 -0.54
N MET A 16 -1.99 -5.93 -0.11
CA MET A 16 -2.79 -5.80 1.10
C MET A 16 -4.07 -6.64 1.02
N TYR A 17 -4.76 -6.60 -0.13
CA TYR A 17 -5.97 -7.39 -0.34
C TYR A 17 -5.70 -8.89 -0.21
N ASN A 18 -4.65 -9.39 -0.85
CA ASN A 18 -4.27 -10.80 -0.77
C ASN A 18 -3.90 -11.21 0.67
N ALA A 19 -3.06 -10.41 1.35
CA ALA A 19 -2.68 -10.68 2.75
C ALA A 19 -3.89 -10.62 3.70
N TYR A 20 -4.84 -9.72 3.44
CA TYR A 20 -6.07 -9.59 4.22
C TYR A 20 -6.99 -10.80 4.06
N LEU A 21 -7.08 -11.38 2.86
CA LEU A 21 -7.86 -12.60 2.63
C LEU A 21 -7.31 -13.81 3.41
N GLU A 22 -6.00 -13.88 3.61
CA GLU A 22 -5.38 -14.95 4.37
C GLU A 22 -5.50 -14.72 5.88
N ASN A 23 -5.12 -13.52 6.36
CA ASN A 23 -5.25 -13.14 7.77
C ASN A 23 -5.34 -11.61 7.92
N PRO A 24 -6.54 -11.06 8.17
CA PRO A 24 -6.77 -9.62 8.32
C PRO A 24 -5.93 -8.93 9.40
N ASN A 25 -5.53 -9.67 10.43
CA ASN A 25 -4.82 -9.15 11.60
C ASN A 25 -3.34 -9.53 11.59
N SER A 26 -2.82 -10.01 10.46
CA SER A 26 -1.41 -10.37 10.35
C SER A 26 -0.53 -9.13 10.44
N LYS A 27 0.70 -9.34 10.92
CA LYS A 27 1.73 -8.29 10.89
C LYS A 27 1.97 -7.76 9.48
N GLU A 28 1.86 -8.64 8.48
CA GLU A 28 2.02 -8.29 7.07
C GLU A 28 0.98 -7.27 6.59
N VAL A 29 -0.31 -7.46 6.93
CA VAL A 29 -1.36 -6.48 6.58
C VAL A 29 -1.05 -5.10 7.18
N ILE A 30 -0.59 -5.07 8.43
CA ILE A 30 -0.23 -3.81 9.13
C ILE A 30 0.98 -3.14 8.47
N GLU A 31 2.00 -3.92 8.10
CA GLU A 31 3.20 -3.39 7.44
C GLU A 31 2.89 -2.84 6.05
N ILE A 32 2.02 -3.53 5.29
CA ILE A 32 1.59 -3.06 3.97
C ILE A 32 0.72 -1.79 4.11
N SER A 33 -0.17 -1.72 5.11
CA SER A 33 -1.00 -0.53 5.33
C SER A 33 -0.15 0.71 5.66
N GLN A 34 0.87 0.56 6.50
CA GLN A 34 1.79 1.64 6.83
C GLN A 34 2.56 2.14 5.60
N LYS A 35 3.05 1.23 4.76
CA LYS A 35 3.71 1.59 3.49
C LYS A 35 2.74 2.31 2.54
N LEU A 36 1.49 1.86 2.44
CA LEU A 36 0.47 2.53 1.64
C LEU A 36 0.29 3.99 2.10
N ASP A 37 0.20 4.23 3.39
CA ASP A 37 0.06 5.58 3.94
C ASP A 37 1.26 6.47 3.57
N GLU A 38 2.49 5.95 3.64
CA GLU A 38 3.70 6.69 3.24
C GLU A 38 3.66 7.11 1.76
N TYR A 39 3.29 6.19 0.86
CA TYR A 39 3.23 6.49 -0.57
C TYR A 39 2.07 7.40 -0.94
N ILE A 40 0.92 7.28 -0.25
CA ILE A 40 -0.21 8.22 -0.42
C ILE A 40 0.23 9.62 0.00
N LEU A 41 0.89 9.76 1.15
CA LEU A 41 1.43 11.05 1.60
C LEU A 41 2.46 11.62 0.62
N LEU A 42 3.29 10.76 0.01
CA LEU A 42 4.24 11.18 -1.02
C LEU A 42 3.52 11.67 -2.28
N ALA A 43 2.45 10.99 -2.71
CA ALA A 43 1.66 11.38 -3.87
C ALA A 43 0.99 12.74 -3.68
N MET A 44 0.50 13.03 -2.46
CA MET A 44 -0.14 14.31 -2.12
C MET A 44 0.82 15.50 -2.05
N LYS A 45 2.12 15.26 -1.86
CA LYS A 45 3.16 16.31 -1.75
C LYS A 45 3.76 16.72 -3.10
N ASN A 46 3.46 15.99 -4.18
CA ASN A 46 3.95 16.25 -5.54
C ASN A 46 2.83 16.77 -6.44
#